data_AF-A0A8H6NZS4-F1
#
_entry.id   AF-A0A8H6NZS4-F1
#
_cell.length_a   1.000
_cell.length_b   1.000
_cell.length_c   1.000
_cell.angle_alpha   90.00
_cell.angle_beta   90.00
_cell.angle_gamma   90.00
#
_symmetry.space_group_name_H-M   'P 1'
#
loop_
_entity.id
_entity.type
_entity.pdbx_description
1 polymer ?
#
loop_
_entity_poly.entity_id
_entity_poly.type
_entity_poly.pdbx_seq_one_letter_code
_entity_poly.pdbx_strand_id
1 'polypeptide(L)'
;MSLHKLLLLIFLTFFASAVPFDSQRTNTQLIFFQPSDPQPAHSDPGNPHQDDLKRPEVQLALDDSSCSKWYEFYGKGKWTFTKVQWCFQQKGSTTVIIQEQAEAQYMWGPAWYYAKNETLSWKTSGNVGNKNFDSGKDSNDGTAAKKQIAEIKPGLHPGKSYTVRLNYYQEGPYWDAKNAIDEEATFEICLC
;
A
#
# COMPACT_ATOMS: atom_id res chain seq x y z
N MET A 1 34.49 10.98 55.46
CA MET A 1 34.58 12.45 55.28
C MET A 1 35.09 12.67 53.86
N SER A 2 34.46 13.32 52.88
CA SER A 2 33.36 14.28 52.74
C SER A 2 32.93 14.12 51.26
N LEU A 3 31.72 13.71 50.87
CA LEU A 3 30.50 14.52 50.75
C LEU A 3 30.80 15.97 50.32
N HIS A 4 30.37 16.36 49.12
CA HIS A 4 29.75 17.66 48.77
C HIS A 4 29.98 17.95 47.26
N LYS A 5 28.90 17.91 46.45
CA LYS A 5 28.22 19.09 45.88
C LYS A 5 28.88 19.53 44.56
N LEU A 6 28.23 19.96 43.49
CA LEU A 6 26.86 20.37 43.17
C LEU A 6 27.00 21.10 41.82
N LEU A 7 26.12 20.88 40.84
CA LEU A 7 25.54 21.87 39.90
C LEU A 7 24.82 21.12 38.77
N LEU A 8 23.48 20.96 38.77
CA LEU A 8 22.38 21.92 38.54
C LEU A 8 22.31 22.52 37.12
N LEU A 9 21.32 22.00 36.37
CA LEU A 9 20.30 22.66 35.53
C LEU A 9 20.70 23.48 34.30
N ILE A 10 19.91 23.34 33.22
CA ILE A 10 19.14 24.44 32.58
C ILE A 10 18.07 23.88 31.61
N PHE A 11 16.80 24.18 31.96
CA PHE A 11 15.60 24.55 31.18
C PHE A 11 15.17 23.86 29.86
N LEU A 12 14.11 23.04 29.96
CA LEU A 12 12.75 23.26 29.42
C LEU A 12 12.53 24.48 28.47
N THR A 13 12.13 24.27 27.20
CA THR A 13 10.75 24.47 26.65
C THR A 13 10.65 24.73 25.13
N PHE A 14 9.57 24.16 24.55
CA PHE A 14 8.73 24.55 23.40
C PHE A 14 9.34 24.87 22.02
N PHE A 15 8.97 24.08 21.00
CA PHE A 15 8.06 24.56 19.94
C PHE A 15 7.15 23.42 19.46
N ALA A 16 5.87 23.54 19.79
CA ALA A 16 4.80 22.87 19.09
C ALA A 16 4.48 23.70 17.84
N SER A 17 4.58 23.11 16.66
CA SER A 17 3.97 23.62 15.44
C SER A 17 3.00 22.57 14.93
N ALA A 18 1.78 22.65 15.46
CA ALA A 18 0.61 22.07 14.82
C ALA A 18 0.35 22.89 13.54
N VAL A 19 0.56 22.27 12.37
CA VAL A 19 0.04 22.80 11.11
C VAL A 19 -1.41 22.32 10.95
N PRO A 20 -2.36 23.22 10.65
CA PRO A 20 -3.74 22.86 10.44
C PRO A 20 -3.91 22.04 9.15
N PHE A 21 -4.69 20.97 9.30
CA PHE A 21 -5.19 20.10 8.25
C PHE A 21 -6.24 20.86 7.45
N ASP A 22 -5.94 21.23 6.21
CA ASP A 22 -6.89 21.87 5.32
C ASP A 22 -7.75 20.79 4.64
N SER A 23 -8.98 20.65 5.16
CA SER A 23 -9.99 19.74 4.66
C SER A 23 -10.74 20.39 3.50
N GLN A 24 -10.20 20.31 2.28
CA GLN A 24 -10.99 20.59 1.08
C GLN A 24 -11.80 19.37 0.66
N ARG A 25 -13.01 19.37 1.23
CA ARG A 25 -14.30 18.93 0.70
C ARG A 25 -14.27 18.42 -0.75
N THR A 26 -14.58 17.13 -0.85
CA THR A 26 -15.23 16.46 -1.97
C THR A 26 -16.23 17.34 -2.71
N ASN A 27 -15.93 17.64 -3.97
CA ASN A 27 -16.92 18.15 -4.92
C ASN A 27 -17.45 16.96 -5.70
N THR A 28 -18.39 16.24 -5.08
CA THR A 28 -19.19 15.21 -5.75
C THR A 28 -20.09 15.92 -6.75
N GLN A 29 -19.77 15.83 -8.04
CA GLN A 29 -20.71 16.18 -9.10
C GLN A 29 -21.87 15.19 -9.05
N LEU A 30 -22.97 15.60 -8.40
CA LEU A 30 -24.28 15.00 -8.60
C LEU A 30 -24.72 15.33 -10.03
N ILE A 31 -24.62 14.35 -10.92
CA ILE A 31 -25.30 14.37 -12.21
C ILE A 31 -26.80 14.31 -11.90
N PHE A 32 -27.47 15.45 -11.98
CA PHE A 32 -28.92 15.54 -12.05
C PHE A 32 -29.37 14.93 -13.38
N PHE A 33 -29.86 13.70 -13.35
CA PHE A 33 -30.76 13.23 -14.41
C PHE A 33 -32.13 13.85 -14.16
N GLN A 34 -32.48 14.86 -14.96
CA GLN A 34 -33.87 15.28 -15.15
C GLN A 34 -34.67 14.11 -15.74
N PRO A 35 -35.81 13.73 -15.16
CA PRO A 35 -36.80 12.94 -15.87
C PRO A 35 -37.63 13.91 -16.74
N SER A 36 -37.42 13.85 -18.06
CA SER A 36 -38.37 14.43 -19.02
C SER A 36 -39.59 13.51 -19.12
N ASP A 37 -40.77 14.14 -19.07
CA ASP A 37 -42.11 13.55 -19.01
C ASP A 37 -42.41 12.39 -19.98
N PRO A 38 -43.37 11.50 -19.60
CA PRO A 38 -43.81 10.39 -20.44
C PRO A 38 -44.75 10.85 -21.56
N GLN A 39 -44.42 10.50 -22.80
CA GLN A 39 -45.36 10.62 -23.92
C GLN A 39 -46.30 9.39 -23.95
N PRO A 40 -47.62 9.57 -24.10
CA PRO A 40 -48.56 8.44 -24.08
C PRO A 40 -48.49 7.69 -25.40
N ALA A 41 -48.11 6.41 -25.35
CA ALA A 41 -48.25 5.50 -26.47
C ALA A 41 -49.64 4.84 -26.43
N HIS A 42 -50.29 4.87 -27.59
CA HIS A 42 -51.60 4.34 -27.87
C HIS A 42 -51.79 2.88 -27.44
N SER A 43 -52.99 2.61 -26.96
CA SER A 43 -53.57 1.31 -26.66
C SER A 43 -53.69 0.40 -27.88
N ASP A 44 -53.20 -0.83 -27.77
CA ASP A 44 -53.71 -1.99 -28.51
C ASP A 44 -53.50 -3.28 -27.66
N PRO A 45 -54.46 -4.23 -27.57
CA PRO A 45 -54.40 -5.37 -26.67
C PRO A 45 -53.93 -6.63 -27.40
N GLY A 46 -52.88 -7.29 -26.90
CA GLY A 46 -52.51 -8.60 -27.46
C GLY A 46 -51.26 -9.27 -26.91
N ASN A 47 -51.50 -10.33 -26.13
CA ASN A 47 -50.69 -11.54 -25.97
C ASN A 47 -49.55 -11.56 -24.92
N PRO A 48 -49.67 -12.32 -23.81
CA PRO A 48 -48.58 -12.59 -22.90
C PRO A 48 -47.82 -13.86 -23.33
N HIS A 49 -46.75 -13.70 -24.09
CA HIS A 49 -45.67 -14.70 -24.09
C HIS A 49 -44.63 -14.28 -23.05
N GLN A 50 -44.63 -14.98 -21.92
CA GLN A 50 -43.54 -14.95 -20.93
C GLN A 50 -42.30 -15.59 -21.56
N ASP A 51 -41.47 -14.77 -22.21
CA ASP A 51 -40.07 -15.11 -22.40
C ASP A 51 -39.34 -14.84 -21.08
N ASP A 52 -39.03 -15.93 -20.39
CA ASP A 52 -38.23 -15.97 -19.17
C ASP A 52 -36.77 -15.66 -19.54
N LEU A 53 -36.52 -14.37 -19.81
CA LEU A 53 -35.18 -13.82 -19.99
C LEU A 53 -34.46 -13.91 -18.64
N LYS A 54 -33.77 -15.03 -18.46
CA LYS A 54 -32.75 -15.24 -17.44
C LYS A 54 -31.71 -14.13 -17.59
N ARG A 55 -31.95 -13.01 -16.90
CA ARG A 55 -31.03 -11.88 -16.81
C ARG A 55 -29.68 -12.46 -16.40
N PRO A 56 -28.61 -12.30 -17.20
CA PRO A 56 -27.29 -12.63 -16.72
C PRO A 56 -27.06 -11.77 -15.48
N GLU A 57 -26.95 -12.44 -14.33
CA GLU A 57 -26.47 -11.83 -13.11
C GLU A 57 -25.08 -11.31 -13.43
N VAL A 58 -24.99 -10.02 -13.76
CA VAL A 58 -23.73 -9.31 -13.81
C VAL A 58 -23.25 -9.29 -12.37
N GLN A 59 -22.54 -10.35 -11.96
CA GLN A 59 -21.68 -10.31 -10.81
C GLN A 59 -20.66 -9.23 -11.12
N LEU A 60 -20.96 -8.00 -10.70
CA LEU A 60 -19.96 -6.97 -10.55
C LEU A 60 -18.93 -7.58 -9.60
N ALA A 61 -17.82 -8.05 -10.15
CA ALA A 61 -16.67 -8.44 -9.36
C ALA A 61 -16.31 -7.20 -8.54
N LEU A 62 -16.60 -7.22 -7.23
CA LEU A 62 -16.13 -6.17 -6.35
C LEU A 62 -14.60 -6.24 -6.39
N ASP A 63 -13.98 -5.13 -6.78
CA ASP A 63 -12.55 -4.93 -6.58
C ASP A 63 -12.33 -4.87 -5.06
N ASP A 64 -11.91 -5.97 -4.48
CA ASP A 64 -11.57 -6.06 -3.08
C ASP A 64 -10.05 -5.90 -2.88
N SER A 65 -9.66 -5.33 -1.74
CA SER A 65 -8.28 -4.92 -1.49
C SER A 65 -7.91 -5.06 -0.02
N SER A 66 -6.75 -5.65 0.23
CA SER A 66 -6.19 -5.84 1.58
C SER A 66 -4.74 -5.42 1.63
N CYS A 67 -4.36 -4.61 2.61
CA CYS A 67 -2.98 -4.17 2.78
C CYS A 67 -2.41 -4.64 4.12
N SER A 68 -1.11 -4.93 4.11
CA SER A 68 -0.34 -5.07 5.34
C SER A 68 -0.34 -3.75 6.12
N LYS A 69 0.10 -3.76 7.38
CA LYS A 69 0.58 -2.52 8.02
C LYS A 69 1.84 -2.01 7.29
N TRP A 70 2.22 -0.77 7.57
CA TRP A 70 3.58 -0.32 7.27
C TRP A 70 4.58 -1.05 8.17
N TYR A 71 5.63 -1.58 7.55
CA TYR A 71 6.78 -2.17 8.22
C TYR A 71 7.93 -1.18 8.21
N GLU A 72 8.58 -1.04 9.36
CA GLU A 72 9.76 -0.22 9.56
C GLU A 72 10.99 -1.12 9.53
N PHE A 73 11.79 -1.00 8.49
CA PHE A 73 12.96 -1.85 8.28
C PHE A 73 14.24 -1.06 8.35
N TYR A 74 15.26 -1.70 8.92
CA TYR A 74 16.59 -1.14 9.11
C TYR A 74 17.61 -2.04 8.44
N GLY A 75 18.60 -1.46 7.78
CA GLY A 75 19.73 -2.24 7.29
C GLY A 75 20.69 -2.60 8.40
N LYS A 76 21.74 -3.33 8.04
CA LYS A 76 22.77 -3.77 8.96
C LYS A 76 23.35 -2.59 9.77
N GLY A 77 23.44 -2.77 11.09
CA GLY A 77 23.94 -1.73 11.99
C GLY A 77 23.00 -0.53 12.16
N LYS A 78 21.79 -0.57 11.60
CA LYS A 78 20.76 0.48 11.69
C LYS A 78 21.22 1.83 11.13
N TRP A 79 22.08 1.81 10.10
CA TRP A 79 22.51 3.01 9.38
C TRP A 79 21.60 3.36 8.21
N THR A 80 20.62 2.52 7.90
CA THR A 80 19.65 2.74 6.82
C THR A 80 18.27 2.38 7.31
N PHE A 81 17.25 3.00 6.74
CA PHE A 81 15.87 2.88 7.15
C PHE A 81 14.93 3.00 5.95
N THR A 82 13.81 2.27 5.98
CA THR A 82 12.68 2.52 5.08
C THR A 82 11.38 2.01 5.68
N LYS A 83 10.26 2.56 5.20
CA LYS A 83 8.92 2.05 5.44
C LYS A 83 8.40 1.34 4.20
N VAL A 84 7.83 0.15 4.35
CA VAL A 84 7.24 -0.62 3.24
C VAL A 84 5.87 -1.17 3.62
N GLN A 85 4.94 -1.19 2.66
CA GLN A 85 3.62 -1.80 2.76
C GLN A 85 3.32 -2.61 1.50
N TRP A 86 2.57 -3.70 1.64
CA TRP A 86 2.10 -4.50 0.51
C TRP A 86 0.58 -4.58 0.49
N CYS A 87 -0.01 -4.29 -0.67
CA CYS A 87 -1.44 -4.34 -0.91
C CYS A 87 -1.76 -5.40 -1.96
N PHE A 88 -2.79 -6.19 -1.71
CA PHE A 88 -3.30 -7.24 -2.57
C PHE A 88 -4.66 -6.78 -3.07
N GLN A 89 -4.81 -6.67 -4.38
CA GLN A 89 -6.03 -6.19 -5.04
C GLN A 89 -6.59 -7.28 -5.93
N GLN A 90 -7.79 -7.76 -5.64
CA GLN A 90 -8.50 -8.66 -6.52
C GLN A 90 -9.07 -7.87 -7.71
N LYS A 91 -8.73 -8.28 -8.93
CA LYS A 91 -9.23 -7.72 -10.19
C LYS A 91 -9.75 -8.85 -11.07
N GLY A 92 -11.05 -9.08 -11.03
CA GLY A 92 -11.69 -10.21 -11.72
C GLY A 92 -11.08 -11.55 -11.29
N SER A 93 -10.45 -12.27 -12.22
CA SER A 93 -9.81 -13.56 -11.98
C SER A 93 -8.34 -13.48 -11.58
N THR A 94 -7.83 -12.29 -11.26
CA THR A 94 -6.41 -12.02 -10.96
C THR A 94 -6.26 -11.32 -9.62
N THR A 95 -5.15 -11.57 -8.92
CA THR A 95 -4.78 -10.75 -7.75
C THR A 95 -3.50 -10.00 -8.09
N VAL A 96 -3.54 -8.68 -7.99
CA VAL A 96 -2.39 -7.81 -8.19
C VAL A 96 -1.75 -7.52 -6.84
N ILE A 97 -0.43 -7.66 -6.74
CA ILE A 97 0.33 -7.26 -5.56
C ILE A 97 1.02 -5.93 -5.85
N ILE A 98 0.77 -4.95 -5.00
CA ILE A 98 1.36 -3.62 -5.05
C ILE A 98 2.24 -3.44 -3.82
N GLN A 99 3.45 -2.94 -4.02
CA GLN A 99 4.32 -2.46 -2.96
C GLN A 99 4.28 -0.94 -2.92
N GLU A 100 4.19 -0.40 -1.71
CA GLU A 100 4.42 1.01 -1.42
C GLU A 100 5.63 1.14 -0.52
N GLN A 101 6.50 2.10 -0.85
CA GLN A 101 7.69 2.44 -0.12
C GLN A 101 7.63 3.90 0.30
N ALA A 102 8.11 4.20 1.49
CA ALA A 102 8.22 5.54 2.02
C ALA A 102 9.47 5.68 2.90
N GLU A 103 9.85 6.93 3.15
CA GLU A 103 10.90 7.31 4.10
C GLU A 103 12.22 6.55 3.95
N ALA A 104 12.69 6.33 2.71
CA ALA A 104 14.02 5.78 2.52
C ALA A 104 15.10 6.77 3.01
N GLN A 105 15.87 6.36 4.02
CA GLN A 105 16.83 7.20 4.72
C GLN A 105 18.13 6.45 5.03
N TYR A 106 19.18 7.21 5.26
CA TYR A 106 20.47 6.73 5.76
C TYR A 106 21.01 7.67 6.84
N MET A 107 21.84 7.13 7.72
CA MET A 107 22.49 7.85 8.79
C MET A 107 23.90 8.25 8.35
N TRP A 108 24.26 9.51 8.54
CA TRP A 108 25.61 10.02 8.31
C TRP A 108 26.01 10.97 9.45
N GLY A 109 27.11 10.67 10.13
CA GLY A 109 27.40 11.34 11.40
C GLY A 109 26.27 11.10 12.43
N PRO A 110 25.77 12.14 13.13
CA PRO A 110 24.70 12.01 14.11
C PRO A 110 23.29 12.23 13.55
N ALA A 111 23.12 12.34 12.22
CA ALA A 111 21.86 12.75 11.60
C ALA A 111 21.35 11.75 10.54
N TRP A 112 20.03 11.73 10.37
CA TRP A 112 19.35 11.00 9.32
C TRP A 112 19.11 11.87 8.10
N TYR A 113 19.39 11.32 6.93
CA TYR A 113 19.24 11.94 5.63
C TYR A 113 18.33 11.10 4.76
N TYR A 114 17.42 11.77 4.06
CA TYR A 114 16.60 11.12 3.06
C TYR A 114 17.42 10.84 1.80
N ALA A 115 17.16 9.70 1.16
CA ALA A 115 17.72 9.36 -0.15
C ALA A 115 17.05 10.15 -1.30
N LYS A 116 16.94 11.48 -1.16
CA LYS A 116 16.26 12.35 -2.14
C LYS A 116 17.08 12.37 -3.44
N ASN A 117 16.46 11.96 -4.55
CA ASN A 117 17.03 11.87 -5.89
C ASN A 117 18.09 10.78 -6.09
N GLU A 118 18.25 9.89 -5.11
CA GLU A 118 19.14 8.75 -5.23
C GLU A 118 18.39 7.54 -5.77
N THR A 119 19.04 6.79 -6.65
CA THR A 119 18.46 5.53 -7.16
C THR A 119 18.60 4.44 -6.11
N LEU A 120 17.47 3.98 -5.60
CA LEU A 120 17.38 2.83 -4.72
C LEU A 120 17.06 1.60 -5.57
N SER A 121 17.76 0.50 -5.33
CA SER A 121 17.42 -0.77 -5.95
C SER A 121 16.86 -1.73 -4.93
N TRP A 122 15.77 -2.41 -5.28
CA TRP A 122 15.05 -3.26 -4.35
C TRP A 122 14.49 -4.51 -5.04
N LYS A 123 14.10 -5.46 -4.20
CA LYS A 123 13.44 -6.71 -4.61
C LYS A 123 12.51 -7.16 -3.49
N THR A 124 11.34 -7.67 -3.84
CA THR A 124 10.45 -8.39 -2.92
C THR A 124 10.11 -9.75 -3.49
N SER A 125 10.27 -10.78 -2.67
CA SER A 125 9.87 -12.14 -3.04
C SER A 125 9.23 -12.85 -1.87
N GLY A 126 8.32 -13.79 -2.14
CA GLY A 126 7.58 -14.44 -1.08
C GLY A 126 6.48 -15.37 -1.58
N ASN A 127 5.55 -15.68 -0.69
CA ASN A 127 4.34 -16.41 -0.99
C ASN A 127 3.11 -15.84 -0.27
N VAL A 128 1.95 -16.09 -0.86
CA VAL A 128 0.63 -15.88 -0.27
C VAL A 128 -0.17 -17.17 -0.43
N GLY A 129 -0.51 -17.81 0.70
CA GLY A 129 -1.01 -19.17 0.69
C GLY A 129 -0.01 -20.13 0.02
N ASN A 130 -0.41 -20.76 -1.10
CA ASN A 130 0.45 -21.66 -1.88
C ASN A 130 0.99 -21.04 -3.18
N LYS A 131 0.87 -19.72 -3.35
CA LYS A 131 1.30 -18.99 -4.56
C LYS A 131 2.57 -18.21 -4.25
N ASN A 132 3.64 -18.47 -4.99
CA ASN A 132 4.88 -17.70 -4.89
C ASN A 132 4.81 -16.44 -5.77
N PHE A 133 5.54 -15.40 -5.38
CA PHE A 133 5.75 -14.20 -6.18
C PHE A 133 7.17 -13.66 -6.01
N ASP A 134 7.67 -12.98 -7.04
CA ASP A 134 8.98 -12.34 -7.08
C ASP A 134 8.87 -11.10 -7.99
N SER A 135 9.25 -9.93 -7.48
CA SER A 135 9.24 -8.67 -8.23
C SER A 135 10.35 -8.59 -9.29
N GLY A 136 11.35 -9.47 -9.21
CA GLY A 136 12.65 -9.23 -9.82
C GLY A 136 13.39 -8.08 -9.14
N LYS A 137 14.57 -7.76 -9.68
CA LYS A 137 15.31 -6.56 -9.26
C LYS A 137 14.68 -5.34 -9.91
N ASP A 138 14.43 -4.32 -9.10
CA ASP A 138 13.80 -3.08 -9.53
C ASP A 138 14.54 -1.86 -8.97
N SER A 139 14.12 -0.67 -9.37
CA SER A 139 14.65 0.59 -8.87
C SER A 139 13.65 1.73 -8.92
N ASN A 140 13.80 2.67 -7.99
CA ASN A 140 13.16 3.97 -8.05
C ASN A 140 14.10 5.05 -7.53
N ASP A 141 13.89 6.27 -8.00
CA ASP A 141 14.58 7.43 -7.44
C ASP A 141 13.79 7.98 -6.26
N GLY A 142 14.50 8.44 -5.24
CA GLY A 142 13.89 9.16 -4.12
C GLY A 142 13.31 8.26 -3.03
N THR A 143 12.54 8.89 -2.15
CA THR A 143 12.19 8.33 -0.83
C THR A 143 10.91 7.52 -0.83
N ALA A 144 10.10 7.63 -1.88
CA ALA A 144 8.79 7.02 -1.95
C ALA A 144 8.51 6.49 -3.35
N ALA A 145 7.90 5.32 -3.42
CA ALA A 145 7.50 4.69 -4.68
C ALA A 145 6.28 3.79 -4.46
N LYS A 146 5.49 3.62 -5.50
CA LYS A 146 4.37 2.68 -5.54
C LYS A 146 4.46 1.87 -6.82
N LYS A 147 4.49 0.55 -6.72
CA LYS A 147 4.68 -0.32 -7.87
C LYS A 147 3.92 -1.63 -7.76
N GLN A 148 3.33 -2.08 -8.87
CA GLN A 148 2.86 -3.45 -9.00
C GLN A 148 4.09 -4.38 -9.08
N ILE A 149 4.22 -5.27 -8.11
CA ILE A 149 5.37 -6.17 -7.99
C ILE A 149 5.07 -7.57 -8.50
N ALA A 150 3.81 -7.99 -8.54
CA ALA A 150 3.43 -9.30 -9.04
C ALA A 150 1.95 -9.36 -9.42
N GLU A 151 1.62 -10.41 -10.17
CA GLU A 151 0.26 -10.74 -10.55
C GLU A 151 0.05 -12.25 -10.42
N ILE A 152 -0.98 -12.65 -9.68
CA ILE A 152 -1.31 -14.04 -9.41
C ILE A 152 -2.47 -14.47 -10.32
N LYS A 153 -2.22 -15.53 -11.10
CA LYS A 153 -3.19 -16.17 -12.02
C LYS A 153 -3.23 -17.70 -11.80
N PRO A 154 -4.41 -18.32 -11.58
CA PRO A 154 -5.65 -17.66 -11.17
C PRO A 154 -5.45 -16.94 -9.84
N GLY A 155 -6.16 -15.83 -9.64
CA GLY A 155 -6.14 -15.03 -8.43
C GLY A 155 -6.56 -15.80 -7.19
N LEU A 156 -6.35 -15.18 -6.04
CA LEU A 156 -6.80 -15.66 -4.76
C LEU A 156 -8.34 -15.68 -4.71
N HIS A 157 -8.90 -16.63 -3.97
CA HIS A 157 -10.34 -16.68 -3.76
C HIS A 157 -10.78 -15.57 -2.79
N PRO A 158 -11.79 -14.76 -3.17
CA PRO A 158 -12.45 -13.83 -2.25
C PRO A 158 -13.09 -14.54 -1.05
N GLY A 159 -13.33 -13.80 0.02
CA GLY A 159 -13.88 -14.27 1.29
C GLY A 159 -12.94 -15.14 2.11
N LYS A 160 -11.64 -15.20 1.78
CA LYS A 160 -10.64 -16.01 2.48
C LYS A 160 -9.51 -15.16 3.03
N SER A 161 -8.98 -15.60 4.18
CA SER A 161 -7.75 -15.09 4.75
C SER A 161 -6.55 -15.88 4.26
N TYR A 162 -5.43 -15.19 4.01
CA TYR A 162 -4.18 -15.79 3.57
C TYR A 162 -3.02 -15.26 4.39
N THR A 163 -2.17 -16.18 4.88
CA THR A 163 -0.84 -15.84 5.37
C THR A 163 0.04 -15.45 4.19
N VAL A 164 0.67 -14.28 4.31
CA VAL A 164 1.72 -13.79 3.42
C VAL A 164 3.04 -13.90 4.15
N ARG A 165 4.05 -14.48 3.48
CA ARG A 165 5.44 -14.53 3.94
C ARG A 165 6.32 -13.97 2.85
N LEU A 166 7.13 -12.96 3.15
CA LEU A 166 7.98 -12.34 2.15
C LEU A 166 9.33 -11.91 2.74
N ASN A 167 10.26 -11.69 1.84
CA ASN A 167 11.54 -11.06 2.07
C ASN A 167 11.62 -9.80 1.19
N TYR A 168 12.08 -8.71 1.79
CA TYR A 168 12.34 -7.42 1.15
C TYR A 168 13.83 -7.12 1.22
N TYR A 169 14.42 -6.89 0.05
CA TYR A 169 15.80 -6.46 -0.11
C TYR A 169 15.85 -5.04 -0.68
N GLN A 170 16.71 -4.17 -0.14
CA GLN A 170 16.99 -2.84 -0.69
C GLN A 170 18.45 -2.40 -0.48
N GLU A 171 19.06 -1.91 -1.56
CA GLU A 171 20.37 -1.26 -1.61
C GLU A 171 20.25 0.18 -2.15
N GLY A 172 21.24 1.02 -1.85
CA GLY A 172 21.29 2.41 -2.30
C GLY A 172 22.73 2.89 -2.49
N PRO A 173 22.95 4.08 -3.06
CA PRO A 173 24.30 4.55 -3.38
C PRO A 173 25.16 4.79 -2.13
N TYR A 174 24.54 5.07 -0.98
CA TYR A 174 25.23 5.32 0.28
C TYR A 174 25.36 4.09 1.18
N TRP A 175 24.83 2.94 0.77
CA TRP A 175 24.95 1.68 1.49
C TRP A 175 25.00 0.50 0.49
N ASP A 176 26.19 -0.11 0.41
CA ASP A 176 26.45 -1.25 -0.47
C ASP A 176 25.62 -2.49 -0.07
N ALA A 177 25.72 -3.55 -0.87
CA ALA A 177 25.03 -4.83 -0.61
C ALA A 177 25.31 -5.41 0.79
N LYS A 178 26.44 -5.04 1.44
CA LYS A 178 26.77 -5.51 2.80
C LYS A 178 25.96 -4.80 3.89
N ASN A 179 25.40 -3.64 3.55
CA ASN A 179 24.58 -2.78 4.40
C ASN A 179 23.15 -2.64 3.86
N ALA A 180 22.76 -3.51 2.92
CA ALA A 180 21.41 -3.60 2.42
C ALA A 180 20.42 -3.85 3.56
N ILE A 181 19.19 -3.40 3.34
CA ILE A 181 18.04 -3.86 4.09
C ILE A 181 17.69 -5.22 3.50
N ASP A 182 17.63 -6.25 4.32
CA ASP A 182 17.28 -7.63 3.93
C ASP A 182 16.44 -8.21 5.06
N GLU A 183 15.14 -8.01 4.98
CA GLU A 183 14.21 -8.22 6.10
C GLU A 183 13.01 -9.07 5.69
N GLU A 184 12.55 -9.90 6.62
CA GLU A 184 11.37 -10.75 6.42
C GLU A 184 10.13 -10.14 7.05
N ALA A 185 8.98 -10.31 6.39
CA ALA A 185 7.67 -9.99 6.95
C ALA A 185 6.74 -11.20 6.87
N THR A 186 5.90 -11.36 7.90
CA THR A 186 4.74 -12.23 7.87
C THR A 186 3.51 -11.47 8.35
N PHE A 187 2.42 -11.57 7.61
CA PHE A 187 1.12 -10.97 7.95
C PHE A 187 -0.03 -11.74 7.32
N GLU A 188 -1.25 -11.42 7.75
CA GLU A 188 -2.49 -11.93 7.16
C GLU A 188 -3.14 -10.87 6.29
N ILE A 189 -3.76 -11.31 5.20
CA ILE A 189 -4.68 -10.49 4.39
C ILE A 189 -6.05 -11.16 4.34
N CYS A 190 -7.13 -10.38 4.29
CA CYS A 190 -8.44 -10.88 3.83
C CYS A 190 -8.81 -10.15 2.55
N LEU A 191 -9.10 -10.92 1.51
CA LEU A 191 -9.78 -10.41 0.32
C LEU A 191 -11.29 -10.52 0.55
N CYS A 192 -11.85 -9.52 1.21
CA CYS A 192 -13.22 -9.38 1.69
C CYS A 192 -13.87 -8.19 0.92
#